data_AF-A0AAE2JH85-F1
#
_entry.id   AF-A0AAE2JH85-F1
#
_cell.length_a   1.000
_cell.length_b   1.000
_cell.length_c   1.000
_cell.angle_alpha   90.00
_cell.angle_beta   90.00
_cell.angle_gamma   90.00
#
_symmetry.space_group_name_H-M   'P 1'
#
loop_
_entity.id
_entity.type
_entity.pdbx_description
1 polymer ?
#
loop_
_entity_poly.entity_id
_entity_poly.type
_entity_poly.pdbx_seq_one_letter_code
_entity_poly.pdbx_strand_id
1 'polypeptide(L)'
;MVTIRLQRGGAKKRPFYQIVVADSRFSRDGRFIEKVGFFNPIASGQEEKIRLDLPRVEHWVGQGASLSDRVAKLVKDARKAA
;
A
#
# COMPACT_ATOMS: atom_id res chain seq x y z
N MET A 1 -0.11 16.02 5.11
CA MET A 1 -0.80 15.09 6.03
C MET A 1 -0.22 13.70 5.83
N VAL A 2 -0.21 12.84 6.85
CA VAL A 2 0.27 11.45 6.67
C VAL A 2 -0.76 10.67 5.86
N THR A 3 -0.29 9.94 4.86
CA THR A 3 -1.14 9.14 3.98
C THR A 3 -0.54 7.77 3.73
N ILE A 4 -1.40 6.76 3.63
CA ILE A 4 -1.02 5.42 3.16
C ILE A 4 -1.34 5.35 1.68
N ARG A 5 -0.28 5.27 0.87
CA ARG A 5 -0.34 5.38 -0.60
C ARG A 5 0.48 4.30 -1.30
N LEU A 6 0.25 4.18 -2.60
CA LEU A 6 1.02 3.29 -3.47
C LEU A 6 2.24 4.01 -4.02
N GLN A 7 3.42 3.47 -3.72
CA GLN A 7 4.67 3.81 -4.38
C GLN A 7 4.85 2.86 -5.57
N ARG A 8 5.07 3.41 -6.78
CA ARG A 8 5.13 2.61 -8.00
C ARG A 8 6.58 2.25 -8.30
N GLY A 9 6.89 0.97 -8.19
CA GLY A 9 8.10 0.36 -8.72
C GLY A 9 7.79 -0.60 -9.87
N GLY A 10 8.71 -1.54 -10.08
CA GLY A 10 8.66 -2.50 -11.17
C GLY A 10 9.24 -1.93 -12.47
N ALA A 11 8.87 -2.54 -13.59
CA ALA A 11 9.41 -2.22 -14.91
C ALA A 11 8.35 -1.63 -15.85
N LYS A 12 8.78 -1.17 -17.01
CA LYS A 12 7.87 -0.75 -18.08
C LYS A 12 6.89 -1.88 -18.39
N LYS A 13 5.58 -1.57 -18.38
CA LYS A 13 4.46 -2.51 -18.55
C LYS A 13 4.36 -3.63 -17.48
N ARG A 14 5.20 -3.63 -16.44
CA ARG A 14 5.13 -4.57 -15.31
C ARG A 14 5.18 -3.82 -13.98
N PRO A 15 4.07 -3.15 -13.58
CA PRO A 15 4.05 -2.35 -12.37
C PRO A 15 4.04 -3.23 -11.12
N PHE A 16 4.80 -2.81 -10.11
CA PHE A 16 4.76 -3.38 -8.76
C PHE A 16 4.57 -2.25 -7.76
N TYR A 17 3.61 -2.35 -6.86
CA TYR A 17 3.33 -1.26 -5.91
C TYR A 17 3.78 -1.64 -4.51
N GLN A 18 4.52 -0.75 -3.86
CA GLN A 18 4.75 -0.82 -2.41
C GLN A 18 3.66 -0.02 -1.71
N ILE A 19 3.12 -0.53 -0.60
CA ILE A 19 2.15 0.18 0.23
C ILE A 19 2.96 0.82 1.35
N VAL A 20 3.00 2.15 1.35
CA VAL A 20 3.86 2.93 2.25
C VAL A 20 3.06 4.00 2.97
N VAL A 21 3.43 4.24 4.23
CA VAL A 21 3.01 5.40 5.01
C VAL A 21 4.00 6.53 4.75
N ALA A 22 3.53 7.66 4.23
CA ALA A 22 4.37 8.79 3.90
C ALA A 22 3.63 10.12 4.13
N ASP A 23 4.38 11.21 4.31
CA ASP A 23 3.79 12.54 4.23
C ASP A 23 3.40 12.84 2.78
N SER A 24 2.17 13.31 2.57
CA SER A 24 1.60 13.65 1.27
C SER A 24 2.44 14.64 0.46
N ARG A 25 3.23 15.48 1.13
CA ARG A 25 4.09 16.50 0.50
C ARG A 25 5.27 15.91 -0.29
N PHE A 26 5.73 14.72 0.07
CA PHE A 26 6.86 14.09 -0.62
C PHE A 26 6.43 13.45 -1.93
N SER A 27 7.36 13.38 -2.89
CA SER A 27 7.16 12.69 -4.18
C SER A 27 6.71 11.25 -3.96
N ARG A 28 5.91 10.71 -4.90
CA ARG A 28 5.30 9.38 -4.80
C ARG A 28 6.30 8.30 -4.42
N ASP A 29 7.45 8.30 -5.08
CA ASP A 29 8.50 7.27 -4.92
C ASP A 29 9.68 7.75 -4.06
N GLY A 30 9.49 8.85 -3.33
CA GLY A 30 10.52 9.44 -2.47
C GLY A 30 10.51 8.89 -1.06
N ARG A 31 10.79 9.78 -0.10
CA ARG A 31 10.87 9.44 1.34
C ARG A 31 9.52 8.98 1.86
N PHE A 32 9.54 7.85 2.57
CA PHE A 32 8.41 7.33 3.35
C PHE A 32 8.84 7.11 4.81
N ILE A 33 7.85 6.93 5.69
CA ILE A 33 8.03 6.69 7.12
C ILE A 33 8.15 5.18 7.36
N GLU A 34 7.19 4.42 6.83
CA GLU A 34 7.11 2.98 7.03
C GLU A 34 6.55 2.28 5.79
N LYS A 35 7.01 1.05 5.53
CA LYS A 35 6.45 0.16 4.52
C LYS A 35 5.55 -0.87 5.21
N VAL A 36 4.27 -0.87 4.85
CA VAL A 36 3.24 -1.70 5.50
C VAL A 36 2.74 -2.85 4.60
N GLY A 37 3.26 -2.95 3.38
CA GLY A 37 2.90 -4.05 2.49
C GLY A 37 3.31 -3.83 1.04
N PHE A 38 2.75 -4.66 0.16
CA PHE A 38 2.87 -4.53 -1.28
C PHE A 38 1.60 -5.01 -2.01
N PHE A 39 1.48 -4.57 -3.26
CA PHE A 39 0.43 -4.97 -4.19
C PHE A 39 1.03 -5.21 -5.58
N ASN A 40 0.84 -6.43 -6.08
CA ASN A 40 1.22 -6.83 -7.43
C ASN A 40 -0.05 -7.05 -8.29
N PRO A 41 -0.41 -6.13 -9.20
CA PRO A 41 -1.62 -6.27 -10.03
C PRO A 41 -1.50 -7.38 -11.09
N ILE A 42 -0.27 -7.76 -11.45
CA ILE A 42 0.02 -8.75 -12.51
C ILE A 42 0.44 -10.11 -11.94
N ALA A 43 0.28 -10.32 -10.63
CA ALA A 43 0.56 -11.60 -10.00
C ALA A 43 -0.22 -12.72 -10.70
N SER A 44 0.47 -13.81 -11.04
CA SER A 44 -0.11 -14.97 -11.72
C SER A 44 0.27 -16.27 -11.01
N GLY A 45 -0.57 -17.29 -11.20
CA GLY A 45 -0.36 -18.60 -10.58
C GLY A 45 -0.38 -18.55 -9.05
N GLN A 46 0.72 -18.97 -8.44
CA GLN A 46 0.90 -19.05 -6.99
C GLN A 46 1.49 -17.77 -6.37
N GLU A 47 1.75 -16.73 -7.17
CA GLU A 47 2.30 -15.49 -6.66
C GLU A 47 1.29 -14.73 -5.78
N GLU A 48 1.76 -14.21 -4.65
CA GLU A 48 0.92 -13.44 -3.75
C GLU A 48 0.61 -12.06 -4.35
N LYS A 49 -0.68 -11.84 -4.63
CA LYS A 49 -1.16 -10.58 -5.21
C LYS A 49 -1.05 -9.41 -4.25
N ILE A 50 -1.27 -9.66 -2.96
CA ILE A 50 -1.27 -8.64 -1.92
C ILE A 50 -0.72 -9.22 -0.63
N ARG A 51 0.18 -8.48 0.00
CA ARG A 51 0.59 -8.73 1.38
C ARG A 51 0.50 -7.43 2.13
N LEU A 52 -0.27 -7.42 3.22
CA LEU A 52 -0.52 -6.23 4.00
C LEU A 52 -0.44 -6.56 5.49
N ASP A 53 0.29 -5.72 6.22
CA ASP A 53 0.28 -5.73 7.68
C ASP A 53 -0.94 -4.92 8.17
N LEU A 54 -2.06 -5.63 8.39
CA LEU A 54 -3.31 -5.02 8.86
C LEU A 54 -3.16 -4.30 10.23
N PRO A 55 -2.52 -4.90 11.26
CA PRO A 55 -2.27 -4.21 12.52
C PRO A 55 -1.56 -2.85 12.37
N ARG A 56 -0.54 -2.78 11.52
CA ARG A 56 0.18 -1.51 11.29
C ARG A 56 -0.66 -0.50 10.53
N VAL A 57 -1.45 -0.94 9.54
CA VAL A 57 -2.38 -0.05 8.83
C VAL A 57 -3.41 0.55 9.79
N GLU A 58 -3.99 -0.28 10.67
CA GLU A 58 -4.98 0.18 11.66
C GLU A 58 -4.39 1.14 12.68
N HIS A 59 -3.17 0.90 13.13
CA HIS A 59 -2.44 1.83 14.00
C HIS A 59 -2.32 3.22 13.36
N TRP A 60 -1.85 3.31 12.11
CA TRP A 60 -1.68 4.58 11.42
C TRP A 60 -2.99 5.28 11.11
N VAL A 61 -4.04 4.52 10.76
CA VAL A 61 -5.40 5.09 10.58
C VAL A 61 -5.93 5.64 11.91
N GLY A 62 -5.70 4.95 13.04
CA GLY A 62 -6.05 5.44 14.37
C GLY A 62 -5.29 6.70 14.79
N GLN A 63 -4.09 6.91 14.24
CA GLN A 63 -3.31 8.15 14.39
C GLN A 63 -3.72 9.26 13.40
N GLY A 64 -4.75 9.05 12.58
CA GLY A 64 -5.27 10.05 11.63
C GLY A 64 -4.62 10.02 10.25
N ALA A 65 -3.94 8.94 9.88
CA ALA A 65 -3.44 8.78 8.51
C ALA A 65 -4.59 8.52 7.52
N SER A 66 -4.59 9.24 6.40
CA SER A 66 -5.59 9.06 5.34
C SER A 66 -5.18 7.95 4.37
N LEU A 67 -6.14 7.10 3.98
CA LEU A 67 -5.94 6.09 2.94
C LEU A 67 -6.22 6.67 1.56
N SER A 68 -5.40 6.36 0.56
CA SER A 68 -5.75 6.61 -0.85
C SER A 68 -6.87 5.66 -1.32
N ASP A 69 -7.68 6.07 -2.31
CA ASP A 69 -8.84 5.29 -2.79
C ASP A 69 -8.50 3.85 -3.17
N ARG A 70 -7.36 3.65 -3.84
CA ARG A 70 -6.92 2.31 -4.23
C ARG A 70 -6.51 1.49 -3.01
N VAL A 71 -5.74 2.07 -2.08
CA VAL A 71 -5.32 1.37 -0.85
C VAL A 71 -6.55 1.01 0.00
N ALA A 72 -7.54 1.89 0.11
CA ALA A 72 -8.79 1.60 0.83
C ALA A 72 -9.51 0.35 0.28
N LYS A 73 -9.58 0.21 -1.06
CA LYS A 73 -10.13 -1.00 -1.71
C LYS A 73 -9.29 -2.24 -1.38
N LEU A 74 -7.97 -2.13 -1.45
CA LEU A 74 -7.06 -3.24 -1.17
C LEU A 74 -7.13 -3.71 0.29
N VAL A 75 -7.25 -2.78 1.25
CA VAL A 75 -7.46 -3.08 2.67
C VAL A 75 -8.78 -3.82 2.86
N LYS A 76 -9.85 -3.37 2.18
CA LYS A 76 -11.16 -4.04 2.23
C LYS A 76 -11.10 -5.46 1.66
N ASP A 77 -10.39 -5.66 0.56
CA ASP A 77 -10.21 -6.98 -0.06
C ASP A 77 -9.38 -7.90 0.85
N ALA A 78 -8.30 -7.39 1.45
CA ALA A 78 -7.45 -8.14 2.39
C ALA A 78 -8.23 -8.59 3.64
N ARG A 79 -9.10 -7.73 4.19
CA ARG A 79 -9.97 -8.08 5.33
C ARG A 79 -11.02 -9.15 5.04
N LYS A 80 -11.41 -9.32 3.78
CA LYS A 80 -12.36 -10.37 3.37
C LYS A 80 -11.70 -11.72 3.13
N ALA A 81 -10.40 -11.71 2.81
CA ALA A 81 -9.62 -12.90 2.53
C ALA A 81 -9.02 -13.54 3.79
N ALA A 82 -8.95 -12.78 4.89
CA ALA A 82 -8.65 -13.27 6.24
C ALA A 82 -9.91 -13.89 6.86
#